data_AF-A0A354A026-F1
#
_entry.id   AF-A0A354A026-F1
#
_cell.length_a   1.000
_cell.length_b   1.000
_cell.length_c   1.000
_cell.angle_alpha   90.00
_cell.angle_beta   90.00
_cell.angle_gamma   90.00
#
_symmetry.space_group_name_H-M   'P 1'
#
loop_
_entity.id
_entity.type
_entity.pdbx_description
1 polymer ?
#
loop_
_entity_poly.entity_id
_entity_poly.type
_entity_poly.pdbx_seq_one_letter_code
_entity_poly.pdbx_strand_id
1 'polypeptide(L)' 'MIAIIDYGMGNLRSVEKGFLKVGVEVKVTNRAQEVSHADGVVLPGVGAFKDCMRE' A
#
# COMPACT_ATOMS: atom_id res chain seq x y z
N MET A 1 -8.00 6.00 -8.25
CA MET A 1 -7.72 4.96 -7.24
C MET A 1 -6.23 4.94 -6.91
N ILE A 2 -5.86 5.00 -5.63
CA ILE A 2 -4.45 4.84 -5.18
C ILE A 2 -4.20 3.37 -4.81
N ALA A 3 -3.13 2.78 -5.32
CA ALA A 3 -2.70 1.43 -4.94
C ALA A 3 -1.80 1.50 -3.69
N ILE A 4 -2.13 0.71 -2.66
CA ILE A 4 -1.27 0.50 -1.49
C ILE A 4 -0.60 -0.86 -1.67
N ILE A 5 0.73 -0.88 -1.75
CA ILE A 5 1.49 -2.11 -1.95
C ILE A 5 1.44 -2.96 -0.69
N ASP A 6 0.85 -4.15 -0.79
CA ASP A 6 0.94 -5.18 0.23
C ASP A 6 2.19 -6.03 0.00
N TYR A 7 3.17 -5.86 0.89
CA TYR A 7 4.41 -6.63 0.90
C TYR A 7 4.50 -7.53 2.15
N GLY A 8 3.37 -7.85 2.79
CA GLY A 8 3.30 -8.80 3.91
C GLY A 8 3.65 -8.22 5.28
N MET A 9 4.14 -6.99 5.35
CA MET A 9 4.47 -6.29 6.61
C MET A 9 4.04 -4.83 6.57
N GLY A 10 3.79 -4.23 7.74
CA GLY A 10 3.51 -2.81 7.88
C GLY A 10 2.13 -2.47 8.47
N ASN A 11 1.79 -1.18 8.43
CA ASN A 11 0.57 -0.63 9.02
C ASN A 11 -0.53 -0.41 7.96
N LEU A 12 -0.69 -1.35 7.02
CA LEU A 12 -1.64 -1.28 5.89
C LEU A 12 -3.02 -0.79 6.30
N ARG A 13 -3.57 -1.34 7.39
CA ARG A 13 -4.88 -0.98 7.92
C ARG A 13 -4.97 0.46 8.42
N SER A 14 -3.89 1.02 8.96
CA SER A 14 -3.84 2.42 9.39
C SER A 14 -3.75 3.36 8.19
N VAL A 15 -2.96 2.99 7.19
CA VAL A 15 -2.82 3.75 5.93
C VAL A 15 -4.14 3.77 5.18
N GLU A 16 -4.76 2.60 4.96
CA GLU A 16 -6.08 2.46 4.33
C GLU A 16 -7.14 3.31 5.03
N LYS A 17 -7.26 3.21 6.37
CA LYS A 17 -8.18 4.04 7.15
C LYS A 17 -7.90 5.53 7.02
N GLY A 18 -6.62 5.92 6.94
CA GLY A 18 -6.22 7.31 6.72
C GLY A 18 -6.77 7.86 5.41
N PHE A 19 -6.65 7.09 4.34
CA PHE A 19 -7.20 7.45 3.02
C PHE A 19 -8.73 7.45 2.98
N LEU A 20 -9.38 6.44 3.58
CA LEU A 20 -10.84 6.42 3.68
C LEU A 20 -11.39 7.63 4.43
N LYS A 21 -10.68 8.11 5.47
CA LYS A 21 -11.07 9.29 6.25
C LYS A 21 -11.03 10.59 5.43
N VAL A 22 -10.17 10.67 4.43
CA VAL A 22 -10.09 11.82 3.51
C VAL A 22 -10.94 11.62 2.24
N GLY A 23 -11.71 10.54 2.17
CA GLY A 23 -12.61 10.24 1.04
C GLY A 23 -11.89 9.77 -0.21
N VAL A 24 -10.65 9.29 -0.10
CA VAL A 24 -9.87 8.81 -1.23
C VAL A 24 -10.06 7.30 -1.38
N GLU A 25 -10.37 6.88 -2.60
CA GLU A 25 -10.50 5.47 -2.96
C GLU A 25 -9.11 4.83 -3.08
N VAL A 26 -8.89 3.80 -2.25
CA VAL A 26 -7.63 3.07 -2.18
C VAL A 26 -7.83 1.58 -2.33
N LYS A 27 -6.84 0.91 -2.90
CA LYS A 27 -6.83 -0.54 -3.07
C LYS A 27 -5.52 -1.11 -2.56
N VAL A 28 -5.59 -1.99 -1.56
CA VAL A 28 -4.45 -2.76 -1.11
C VAL A 28 -4.21 -3.91 -2.09
N THR A 29 -2.99 -4.00 -2.63
CA THR A 29 -2.67 -4.98 -3.68
C THR A 29 -1.19 -5.34 -3.71
N ASN A 30 -0.89 -6.58 -4.06
CA ASN A 30 0.46 -7.07 -4.38
C ASN A 30 0.62 -7.39 -5.87
N ARG A 31 -0.38 -7.05 -6.70
CA ARG A 31 -0.42 -7.40 -8.12
C ARG A 31 0.09 -6.25 -8.98
N ALA A 32 1.16 -6.48 -9.73
CA ALA A 32 1.75 -5.48 -10.62
C ALA A 32 0.74 -4.85 -11.60
N GLN A 33 -0.23 -5.62 -12.08
CA GLN A 33 -1.26 -5.14 -12.99
C GLN A 33 -2.13 -4.06 -12.32
N GLU A 34 -2.52 -4.27 -11.06
CA GLU A 34 -3.37 -3.32 -10.34
C GLU A 34 -2.63 -2.03 -10.00
N VAL A 35 -1.33 -2.13 -9.74
CA VAL A 35 -0.43 -0.98 -9.56
C VAL A 35 -0.30 -0.18 -10.85
N SER A 36 -0.16 -0.84 -12.00
CA SER A 36 -0.03 -0.17 -13.30
C SER A 36 -1.27 0.60 -13.75
N HIS A 37 -2.43 0.25 -13.22
CA HIS A 37 -3.71 0.92 -13.49
C HIS A 37 -4.06 1.99 -12.43
N ALA A 38 -3.25 2.16 -11.39
CA ALA A 38 -3.50 3.12 -10.33
C ALA A 38 -3.01 4.53 -10.72
N ASP A 39 -3.72 5.55 -10.26
CA ASP A 39 -3.33 6.96 -10.46
C ASP A 39 -2.14 7.35 -9.57
N GLY A 40 -1.89 6.57 -8.52
CA GLY A 40 -0.79 6.77 -7.58
C GLY A 40 -0.53 5.50 -6.79
N VAL A 41 0.70 5.39 -6.27
CA VAL A 41 1.17 4.22 -5.53
C VAL A 41 1.71 4.64 -4.17
N VAL A 42 1.31 3.92 -3.14
CA VAL A 42 1.78 4.06 -1.76
C VAL A 42 2.50 2.78 -1.41
N LEU A 43 3.78 2.91 -1.07
CA LEU A 43 4.57 1.83 -0.48
C LEU A 43 4.61 2.07 1.03
N PRO A 44 3.84 1.32 1.84
CA PRO A 44 3.89 1.46 3.29
C PRO A 44 5.28 1.07 3.82
N GLY A 45 5.61 1.51 5.03
CA GLY A 45 6.89 1.23 5.65
C GLY A 45 6.87 1.50 7.14
N VAL A 46 7.24 0.50 7.94
CA VAL A 46 7.55 0.68 9.38
C VAL A 46 8.95 0.11 9.61
N GLY A 47 9.95 0.98 9.82
CA GLY A 47 11.29 0.69 10.39
C GLY A 47 12.21 -0.33 9.69
N ALA A 48 11.69 -1.47 9.24
CA ALA A 48 12.38 -2.68 8.80
C ALA A 48 12.08 -3.04 7.34
N PHE A 49 11.97 -2.03 6.46
CA PHE A 49 11.79 -2.24 5.02
C PHE A 49 12.88 -3.15 4.41
N LYS A 50 14.09 -3.13 5.00
CA LYS A 50 15.22 -3.99 4.61
C LYS A 50 14.96 -5.48 4.85
N ASP A 51 14.22 -5.83 5.90
CA ASP A 51 13.92 -7.23 6.23
C ASP A 51 12.81 -7.79 5.33
N CYS A 52 11.94 -6.91 4.82
CA CYS A 52 10.83 -7.27 3.93
C CYS A 52 11.25 -7.51 2.48
N MET A 53 12.34 -6.89 2.00
CA MET A 53 12.82 -7.04 0.62
C MET A 53 13.50 -8.41 0.34
N ARG A 54 13.62 -9.27 1.35
CA ARG A 54 14.32 -10.57 1.26
C ARG A 54 13.39 -11.78 1.27
N GLU A 55 12.09 -11.60 1.50
CA GLU A 55 11.05 -12.64 1.40
C GLU A 55 10.22 -12.46 0.13
#